data_AF-A0A7S2J1L2-F1
#
_entry.id   AF-A0A7S2J1L2-F1
#
_cell.length_a   1.000
_cell.length_b   1.000
_cell.length_c   1.000
_cell.angle_alpha   90.00
_cell.angle_beta   90.00
_cell.angle_gamma   90.00
#
_symmetry.space_group_name_H-M   'P 1'
#
loop_
_entity.id
_entity.type
_entity.pdbx_description
1 polymer ?
#
loop_
_entity_poly.entity_id
_entity_poly.type
_entity_poly.pdbx_seq_one_letter_code
_entity_poly.pdbx_strand_id
1 'polypeptide(L)'
;ATSQSALVEKLAKFPLVRLKVDYGGFTTCNPQRFGQRFVDRVANPSDIVLFQKTKVKKREEKAAQEAAKRKDKCIASGMPPLPDAEDDPASQIQDLVADFLQGGKESLRLLPQQDMNAAVFLEFVAKDNKNAIRNQVEASLKRTQTYLATESASALVASADRK
;
A
#
# COMPACT_ATOMS: atom_id res chain seq x y z
N ALA A 1 13.40 -40.56 -4.30
CA ALA A 1 13.41 -41.08 -2.92
C ALA A 1 14.23 -40.21 -1.95
N THR A 2 15.40 -39.69 -2.36
CA THR A 2 16.36 -38.98 -1.48
C THR A 2 15.88 -37.67 -0.85
N SER A 3 14.93 -36.95 -1.47
CA SER A 3 14.45 -35.66 -0.95
C SER A 3 13.51 -35.81 0.26
N GLN A 4 12.71 -36.88 0.30
CA GLN A 4 11.79 -37.13 1.41
C GLN A 4 12.53 -37.64 2.67
N SER A 5 13.57 -38.47 2.50
CA SER A 5 14.37 -38.96 3.62
C SER A 5 15.11 -37.82 4.34
N ALA A 6 15.64 -36.84 3.59
CA ALA A 6 16.35 -35.70 4.16
C ALA A 6 15.41 -34.76 4.97
N LEU A 7 14.16 -34.58 4.54
CA LEU A 7 13.17 -33.82 5.31
C LEU A 7 12.76 -34.52 6.60
N VAL A 8 12.61 -35.85 6.57
CA VAL A 8 12.29 -36.65 7.76
C VAL A 8 13.42 -36.59 8.78
N GLU A 9 14.67 -36.70 8.34
CA GLU A 9 15.84 -36.55 9.21
C GLU A 9 15.93 -35.15 9.82
N LYS A 10 15.64 -34.11 9.01
CA LYS A 10 15.63 -32.73 9.48
C LYS A 10 14.51 -32.45 10.49
N LEU A 11 13.32 -33.03 10.31
CA LEU A 11 12.21 -32.95 11.26
C LEU A 11 12.51 -33.69 12.58
N ALA A 12 13.28 -34.78 12.53
CA ALA A 12 13.70 -35.50 13.73
C ALA A 12 14.77 -34.74 14.53
N LYS A 13 15.64 -33.98 13.84
CA LYS A 13 16.76 -33.26 14.44
C LYS A 13 16.41 -31.86 14.93
N PHE A 14 15.46 -31.18 14.28
CA PHE A 14 15.10 -29.79 14.57
C PHE A 14 13.61 -29.62 14.82
N PRO A 15 13.21 -28.74 15.76
CA PRO A 15 11.80 -28.49 16.04
C PRO A 15 11.08 -27.84 14.85
N LEU A 16 9.79 -28.14 14.72
CA LEU A 16 8.87 -27.46 13.82
C LEU A 16 8.17 -26.31 14.58
N VAL A 17 8.37 -25.07 14.13
CA VAL A 17 7.93 -23.87 14.87
C VAL A 17 7.07 -22.98 13.98
N ARG A 18 5.87 -22.59 14.44
CA ARG A 18 5.00 -21.61 13.77
C ARG A 18 4.51 -20.57 14.78
N LEU A 19 4.93 -19.33 14.58
CA LEU A 19 4.54 -18.16 15.37
C LEU A 19 3.41 -17.44 14.67
N LYS A 20 2.33 -17.18 15.41
CA LYS A 20 1.17 -16.43 14.91
C LYS A 20 1.20 -15.05 15.54
N VAL A 21 1.66 -14.05 14.79
CA VAL A 21 1.93 -12.70 15.29
C VAL A 21 0.82 -11.78 14.85
N ASP A 22 0.16 -11.12 15.81
CA ASP A 22 -0.73 -10.01 15.52
C ASP A 22 0.07 -8.72 15.44
N TYR A 23 0.08 -8.08 14.28
CA TYR A 23 0.94 -6.91 14.07
C TYR A 23 0.28 -5.60 14.46
N GLY A 24 -1.02 -5.54 14.82
CA GLY A 24 -1.62 -4.48 15.64
C GLY A 24 -1.31 -2.99 15.39
N GLY A 25 -0.72 -2.60 14.25
CA GLY A 25 -0.21 -1.24 13.97
C GLY A 25 1.32 -1.09 13.90
N PHE A 26 2.08 -2.14 14.19
CA PHE A 26 3.53 -2.22 13.97
C PHE A 26 3.86 -2.69 12.56
N THR A 27 5.03 -2.30 12.05
CA THR A 27 5.52 -2.74 10.75
C THR A 27 5.83 -4.24 10.77
N THR A 28 5.39 -4.96 9.74
CA THR A 28 5.73 -6.37 9.56
C THR A 28 7.14 -6.50 8.99
N CYS A 29 7.83 -7.58 9.33
CA CYS A 29 9.09 -7.94 8.69
C CYS A 29 8.86 -9.05 7.67
N ASN A 30 9.76 -9.19 6.68
CA ASN A 30 9.66 -10.28 5.71
C ASN A 30 9.83 -11.64 6.44
N PRO A 31 8.83 -12.54 6.41
CA PRO A 31 8.91 -13.86 7.07
C PRO A 31 10.13 -14.67 6.63
N GLN A 32 10.53 -14.57 5.37
CA GLN A 32 11.69 -15.26 4.82
C GLN A 32 13.00 -14.74 5.43
N ARG A 33 13.13 -13.42 5.59
CA ARG A 33 14.31 -12.80 6.23
C ARG A 33 14.38 -13.15 7.72
N PHE A 34 13.22 -13.25 8.37
CA PHE A 34 13.16 -13.73 9.75
C PHE A 34 13.63 -15.19 9.84
N GLY A 35 13.15 -16.04 8.93
CA GLY A 35 13.53 -17.44 8.78
C GLY A 35 15.03 -17.70 8.60
N GLN A 36 15.69 -16.85 7.81
CA GLN A 36 17.14 -16.96 7.56
C GLN A 36 17.99 -16.89 8.83
N ARG A 37 17.51 -16.23 9.90
CA ARG A 37 18.24 -16.17 11.18
C ARG A 37 18.19 -17.47 11.98
N PHE A 38 17.31 -18.40 11.62
CA PHE A 38 17.06 -19.65 12.34
C PHE A 38 17.33 -20.90 11.48
N VAL A 39 18.10 -20.75 10.41
CA VAL A 39 18.64 -21.87 9.64
C VAL A 39 19.48 -22.75 10.58
N ASP A 40 19.33 -24.07 10.46
CA ASP A 40 19.96 -25.10 11.32
C ASP A 40 19.59 -25.04 12.81
N ARG A 41 18.52 -24.32 13.15
CA ARG A 41 17.88 -24.38 14.47
C ARG A 41 16.45 -24.89 14.41
N VAL A 42 15.79 -24.72 13.27
CA VAL A 42 14.37 -25.01 13.06
C VAL A 42 14.20 -25.80 11.77
N ALA A 43 13.26 -26.75 11.76
CA ALA A 43 13.00 -27.59 10.61
C ALA A 43 12.36 -26.82 9.43
N ASN A 44 11.55 -25.79 9.73
CA ASN A 44 10.80 -24.98 8.76
C ASN A 44 11.24 -23.50 8.74
N PRO A 45 12.47 -23.18 8.26
CA PRO A 45 12.96 -21.80 8.26
C PRO A 45 12.09 -20.84 7.44
N SER A 46 11.55 -21.28 6.29
CA SER A 46 10.74 -20.42 5.40
C SER A 46 9.40 -19.99 6.01
N ASP A 47 8.94 -20.72 7.01
CA ASP A 47 7.55 -20.73 7.44
C ASP A 47 7.41 -20.55 8.95
N ILE A 48 8.36 -19.87 9.59
CA ILE A 48 8.36 -19.69 11.05
C ILE A 48 7.29 -18.71 11.50
N VAL A 49 6.98 -17.66 10.73
CA VAL A 49 6.09 -16.56 11.18
C VAL A 49 4.91 -16.38 10.25
N LEU A 50 3.71 -16.32 10.85
CA LEU A 50 2.46 -15.93 10.22
C LEU A 50 1.99 -14.61 10.84
N PHE A 51 2.06 -13.54 10.06
CA PHE A 51 1.47 -12.26 10.43
C PHE A 51 -0.03 -12.28 10.15
N GLN A 52 -0.81 -11.91 11.16
CA GLN A 52 -2.25 -11.72 11.04
C GLN A 52 -2.61 -10.36 11.65
N LYS A 53 -3.76 -9.81 11.27
CA LYS A 53 -4.33 -8.64 11.94
C LYS A 53 -5.56 -9.14 12.69
N THR A 54 -5.54 -9.18 14.02
CA THR A 54 -6.78 -9.55 14.72
C THR A 54 -7.75 -8.39 14.63
N LYS A 55 -8.82 -8.57 13.82
CA LYS A 55 -9.99 -7.71 13.88
C LYS A 55 -10.67 -8.04 15.21
N VAL A 56 -10.53 -7.17 16.21
CA VAL A 56 -11.20 -7.32 17.49
C VAL A 56 -12.71 -7.47 17.24
N LYS A 57 -13.23 -8.63 17.67
CA LYS A 57 -14.65 -9.07 17.72
C LYS A 57 -15.34 -9.44 16.39
N LYS A 58 -15.41 -10.76 16.15
CA LYS A 58 -16.69 -11.43 15.81
C LYS A 58 -16.61 -12.94 16.10
N ARG A 59 -16.61 -13.29 17.39
CA ARG A 59 -16.75 -14.68 17.84
C ARG A 59 -18.22 -15.13 17.88
N GLU A 60 -19.16 -14.29 17.44
CA GLU A 60 -20.60 -14.63 17.41
C GLU A 60 -21.13 -14.98 16.01
N GLU A 61 -20.35 -14.81 14.92
CA GLU A 61 -20.84 -15.09 13.56
C GLU A 61 -20.51 -16.48 13.00
N LYS A 62 -19.97 -17.38 13.82
CA LYS A 62 -19.76 -18.78 13.40
C LYS A 62 -21.04 -19.64 13.39
N ALA A 63 -22.19 -19.10 13.81
CA ALA A 63 -23.48 -19.78 13.70
C ALA A 63 -24.26 -19.45 12.40
N ALA A 64 -23.84 -18.45 11.62
CA ALA A 64 -24.56 -18.02 10.41
C ALA A 64 -23.94 -18.52 9.09
N GLN A 65 -22.70 -19.04 9.10
CA GLN A 65 -22.00 -19.50 7.88
C GLN A 65 -22.17 -20.98 7.55
N GLU A 66 -23.04 -21.71 8.26
CA GLU A 66 -23.38 -23.10 7.91
C GLU A 66 -24.57 -23.21 6.95
N ALA A 67 -25.34 -22.14 6.76
CA ALA A 67 -26.45 -22.09 5.80
C ALA A 67 -26.03 -21.72 4.36
N ALA A 68 -24.85 -21.11 4.15
CA ALA A 68 -24.38 -20.69 2.83
C ALA A 68 -23.60 -21.78 2.06
N LYS A 69 -23.26 -22.91 2.68
CA LYS A 69 -22.48 -24.01 2.07
C LYS A 69 -23.31 -25.06 1.32
N ARG A 70 -24.61 -24.84 1.11
CA ARG A 70 -25.50 -25.76 0.39
C ARG A 70 -25.90 -25.33 -1.03
N LYS A 71 -25.35 -24.23 -1.57
CA LYS A 71 -25.73 -23.74 -2.92
C LYS A 71 -24.68 -23.74 -4.02
N ASP A 72 -23.44 -24.17 -3.76
CA ASP A 72 -22.39 -24.22 -4.81
C ASP A 72 -21.88 -25.64 -5.10
N LYS A 73 -22.78 -26.63 -5.16
CA LYS A 73 -22.44 -28.00 -5.58
C LYS A 73 -23.13 -28.49 -6.87
N CYS A 74 -23.61 -27.56 -7.67
CA CYS A 74 -24.00 -27.77 -9.07
C CYS A 74 -23.62 -26.45 -9.76
N ILE A 75 -22.59 -26.36 -10.59
CA ILE A 75 -22.65 -26.69 -12.02
C ILE A 75 -21.20 -26.85 -12.50
N ALA A 76 -20.84 -28.06 -12.90
CA ALA A 76 -19.76 -28.27 -13.84
C ALA A 76 -20.31 -27.98 -15.25
N SER A 77 -20.07 -26.77 -15.75
CA SER A 77 -20.02 -26.44 -17.19
C SER A 77 -19.55 -24.99 -17.34
N GLY A 78 -18.54 -24.77 -18.18
CA GLY A 78 -17.69 -23.58 -18.21
C GLY A 78 -18.39 -22.22 -18.20
N MET A 79 -17.96 -21.38 -17.27
CA MET A 79 -17.94 -19.91 -17.37
C MET A 79 -16.92 -19.40 -16.33
N PRO A 80 -15.93 -18.56 -16.69
CA PRO A 80 -14.92 -18.08 -15.74
C PRO A 80 -15.55 -17.17 -14.66
N PRO A 81 -14.98 -17.12 -13.45
CA PRO A 81 -15.37 -16.13 -12.45
C PRO A 81 -15.09 -14.73 -12.99
N LEU A 82 -16.02 -13.81 -12.75
CA LEU A 82 -15.89 -12.39 -13.05
C LEU A 82 -14.54 -11.86 -12.56
N PRO A 83 -13.80 -11.07 -13.37
CA PRO A 83 -12.47 -10.62 -13.02
C PRO A 83 -12.55 -9.64 -11.84
N ASP A 84 -11.67 -9.86 -10.88
CA ASP A 84 -11.34 -8.97 -9.78
C ASP A 84 -11.07 -7.55 -10.31
N ALA A 85 -11.91 -6.59 -9.95
CA ALA A 85 -11.80 -5.20 -10.40
C ALA A 85 -10.90 -4.32 -9.50
N GLU A 86 -10.06 -4.92 -8.63
CA GLU A 86 -9.41 -4.17 -7.55
C GLU A 86 -7.92 -4.51 -7.40
N ASP A 87 -7.21 -4.66 -8.53
CA ASP A 87 -5.74 -4.65 -8.57
C ASP A 87 -5.25 -3.80 -9.76
N ASP A 88 -5.92 -2.67 -10.02
CA ASP A 88 -5.38 -1.70 -10.96
C ASP A 88 -4.09 -1.09 -10.37
N PRO A 89 -2.94 -1.24 -11.05
CA PRO A 89 -1.67 -0.71 -10.54
C PRO A 89 -1.72 0.82 -10.38
N ALA A 90 -2.60 1.49 -11.13
CA ALA A 90 -2.84 2.93 -11.01
C ALA A 90 -3.45 3.31 -9.65
N SER A 91 -4.39 2.52 -9.14
CA SER A 91 -5.02 2.74 -7.83
C SER A 91 -4.04 2.47 -6.68
N GLN A 92 -3.20 1.44 -6.81
CA GLN A 92 -2.15 1.17 -5.82
C GLN A 92 -1.14 2.32 -5.74
N ILE A 93 -0.75 2.91 -6.88
CA ILE A 93 0.16 4.06 -6.90
C ILE A 93 -0.49 5.30 -6.29
N GLN A 94 -1.79 5.51 -6.51
CA GLN A 94 -2.54 6.62 -5.90
C GLN A 94 -2.48 6.57 -4.37
N ASP A 95 -2.75 5.40 -3.79
CA ASP A 95 -2.74 5.22 -2.33
C ASP A 95 -1.32 5.42 -1.75
N LEU A 96 -0.29 4.91 -2.42
CA LEU A 96 1.11 5.11 -2.01
C LEU A 96 1.53 6.59 -2.04
N VAL A 97 1.14 7.33 -3.08
CA VAL A 97 1.46 8.75 -3.21
C VAL A 97 0.68 9.57 -2.17
N ALA A 98 -0.59 9.23 -1.94
CA ALA A 98 -1.40 9.86 -0.90
C ALA A 98 -0.81 9.64 0.49
N ASP A 99 -0.44 8.40 0.83
CA ASP A 99 0.17 8.05 2.11
C ASP A 99 1.53 8.74 2.30
N PHE A 100 2.34 8.83 1.24
CA PHE A 100 3.63 9.52 1.31
C PHE A 100 3.48 11.03 1.53
N LEU A 101 2.53 11.67 0.84
CA LEU A 101 2.30 13.11 0.95
C LEU A 101 1.56 13.51 2.23
N GLN A 102 0.73 12.61 2.79
CA GLN A 102 0.00 12.84 4.04
C GLN A 102 0.82 12.46 5.28
N GLY A 103 1.61 11.38 5.21
CA GLY A 103 2.35 10.82 6.34
C GLY A 103 3.79 11.32 6.51
N GLY A 104 4.31 12.13 5.57
CA GLY A 104 5.68 12.61 5.59
C GLY A 104 5.98 13.70 6.63
N LYS A 105 7.24 13.76 7.08
CA LYS A 105 7.82 14.88 7.87
C LYS A 105 7.84 16.22 7.10
N GLU A 106 7.51 16.20 5.81
CA GLU A 106 7.68 17.30 4.86
C GLU A 106 6.35 17.61 4.17
N SER A 107 5.40 18.19 4.91
CA SER A 107 4.14 18.67 4.35
C SER A 107 4.42 19.75 3.28
N LEU A 108 3.93 19.55 2.06
CA LEU A 108 4.05 20.53 0.98
C LEU A 108 3.30 21.82 1.36
N ARG A 109 4.01 22.94 1.42
CA ARG A 109 3.41 24.27 1.68
C ARG A 109 3.11 25.05 0.41
N LEU A 110 3.97 24.91 -0.59
CA LEU A 110 3.89 25.69 -1.84
C LEU A 110 3.07 24.96 -2.92
N LEU A 111 3.21 23.64 -2.98
CA LEU A 111 2.51 22.81 -3.97
C LEU A 111 1.28 22.15 -3.32
N PRO A 112 0.06 22.34 -3.86
CA PRO A 112 -1.12 21.63 -3.39
C PRO A 112 -0.97 20.11 -3.60
N GLN A 113 -1.28 19.33 -2.56
CA GLN A 113 -1.23 17.86 -2.63
C GLN A 113 -2.20 17.30 -3.68
N GLN A 114 -3.37 17.91 -3.84
CA GLN A 114 -4.39 17.51 -4.81
C GLN A 114 -3.86 17.59 -6.25
N ASP A 115 -3.20 18.70 -6.56
CA ASP A 115 -2.60 18.98 -7.86
C ASP A 115 -1.45 18.01 -8.19
N MET A 116 -0.64 17.67 -7.18
CA MET A 116 0.43 16.69 -7.33
C MET A 116 -0.13 15.28 -7.57
N ASN A 117 -1.16 14.88 -6.81
CA ASN A 117 -1.82 13.60 -7.00
C ASN A 117 -2.43 13.47 -8.40
N ALA A 118 -3.08 14.53 -8.89
CA ALA A 118 -3.66 14.56 -10.23
C ALA A 118 -2.58 14.45 -11.32
N ALA A 119 -1.45 15.15 -11.20
CA ALA A 119 -0.37 15.08 -12.18
C ALA A 119 0.26 13.68 -12.26
N VAL A 120 0.45 13.02 -11.11
CA VAL A 120 1.01 11.66 -11.07
C VAL A 120 0.01 10.64 -11.61
N PHE A 121 -1.25 10.68 -11.16
CA PHE A 121 -2.24 9.69 -11.55
C PHE A 121 -2.73 9.88 -13.00
N LEU A 122 -3.20 11.08 -13.36
CA LEU A 122 -3.88 11.34 -14.63
C LEU A 122 -2.94 11.56 -15.81
N GLU A 123 -1.72 12.08 -15.58
CA GLU A 123 -0.78 12.35 -16.67
C GLU A 123 0.39 11.40 -16.69
N PHE A 124 1.07 11.18 -15.55
CA PHE A 124 2.26 10.33 -15.55
C PHE A 124 1.91 8.85 -15.72
N VAL A 125 0.98 8.31 -14.92
CA VAL A 125 0.60 6.89 -15.00
C VAL A 125 -0.38 6.64 -16.15
N ALA A 126 -1.48 7.39 -16.23
CA ALA A 126 -2.52 7.12 -17.23
C ALA A 126 -2.13 7.49 -18.67
N LYS A 127 -1.25 8.49 -18.87
CA LYS A 127 -0.85 8.98 -20.20
C LYS A 127 0.64 8.77 -20.52
N ASP A 128 1.40 8.11 -19.65
CA ASP A 128 2.86 7.89 -19.75
C ASP A 128 3.66 9.19 -20.01
N ASN A 129 3.16 10.34 -19.53
CA ASN A 129 3.84 11.62 -19.72
C ASN A 129 4.92 11.82 -18.64
N LYS A 130 6.18 11.54 -18.99
CA LYS A 130 7.35 11.69 -18.11
C LYS A 130 7.57 13.12 -17.60
N ASN A 131 7.03 14.12 -18.30
CA ASN A 131 7.16 15.53 -17.93
C ASN A 131 5.98 16.06 -17.10
N ALA A 132 4.97 15.24 -16.81
CA ALA A 132 3.76 15.63 -16.08
C ALA A 132 4.06 16.34 -14.74
N ILE A 133 4.90 15.71 -13.91
CA ILE A 133 5.26 16.24 -12.59
C ILE A 133 6.03 17.56 -12.73
N ARG A 134 6.96 17.63 -13.69
CA ARG A 134 7.74 18.85 -13.94
C ARG A 134 6.84 20.01 -14.36
N ASN A 135 5.95 19.76 -15.32
CA ASN A 135 5.02 20.77 -15.83
C ASN A 135 4.08 21.27 -14.71
N GLN A 136 3.61 20.36 -13.85
CA GLN A 136 2.77 20.74 -12.71
C GLN A 136 3.52 21.64 -11.72
N VAL A 137 4.77 21.30 -11.39
CA VAL A 137 5.62 22.13 -10.51
C VAL A 137 5.85 23.51 -11.12
N GLU A 138 6.20 23.59 -12.40
CA GLU A 138 6.42 24.86 -13.11
C GLU A 138 5.14 25.70 -13.18
N ALA A 139 3.98 25.06 -13.43
CA ALA A 139 2.68 25.73 -13.45
C ALA A 139 2.29 26.30 -12.09
N SER A 140 2.42 25.52 -11.01
CA SER A 140 2.17 25.98 -9.64
C SER A 140 3.09 27.13 -9.27
N LEU A 141 4.39 27.03 -9.60
CA LEU A 141 5.38 28.06 -9.29
C LEU A 141 5.09 29.37 -10.05
N LYS A 142 4.76 29.28 -11.34
CA LYS A 142 4.36 30.44 -12.16
C LYS A 142 3.10 31.10 -11.60
N ARG A 143 2.09 30.31 -11.20
CA ARG A 143 0.85 30.81 -10.58
C ARG A 143 1.14 31.59 -9.29
N THR A 144 1.97 31.04 -8.40
CA THR A 144 2.37 31.74 -7.17
C THR A 144 3.18 33.01 -7.46
N GLN A 145 4.12 32.96 -8.40
CA GLN A 145 4.90 34.14 -8.78
C GLN A 145 4.01 35.26 -9.34
N THR A 146 3.06 34.94 -10.22
CA THR A 146 2.13 35.94 -10.74
C THR A 146 1.26 36.54 -9.63
N TYR A 147 0.80 35.73 -8.69
CA TYR A 147 0.02 36.19 -7.54
C TYR A 147 0.81 37.17 -6.68
N LEU A 148 2.04 36.80 -6.30
CA LEU A 148 2.92 37.66 -5.49
C LEU A 148 3.31 38.95 -6.23
N ALA A 149 3.56 38.88 -7.54
CA ALA A 149 3.83 40.06 -8.36
C ALA A 149 2.64 41.03 -8.35
N THR A 150 1.42 40.53 -8.55
CA THR A 150 0.21 41.37 -8.49
C THR A 150 -0.04 41.94 -7.10
N GLU A 151 0.15 41.14 -6.06
CA GLU A 151 -0.04 41.57 -4.67
C GLU A 151 0.97 42.65 -4.29
N SER A 152 2.25 42.48 -4.66
CA SER A 152 3.28 43.50 -4.43
C SER A 152 2.96 44.81 -5.16
N ALA A 153 2.42 44.75 -6.38
CA ALA A 153 2.01 45.93 -7.13
C ALA A 153 0.79 46.62 -6.49
N SER A 154 -0.22 45.86 -6.06
CA SER A 154 -1.39 46.40 -5.36
C SER A 154 -1.05 46.98 -3.98
N ALA A 155 -0.12 46.37 -3.24
CA ALA A 155 0.33 46.86 -1.95
C ALA A 155 1.06 48.22 -2.06
N LEU A 156 1.83 48.42 -3.13
CA LEU A 156 2.46 49.72 -3.41
C LEU A 156 1.41 50.80 -3.72
N VAL A 157 0.41 50.51 -4.55
CA VAL A 157 -0.68 51.45 -4.87
C VAL A 157 -1.49 51.83 -3.62
N ALA A 158 -1.85 50.85 -2.78
CA ALA A 158 -2.60 51.10 -1.53
C ALA A 158 -1.79 51.85 -0.45
N SER A 159 -0.47 51.93 -0.58
CA SER A 159 0.39 52.76 0.27
C SER A 159 0.54 54.19 -0.25
N ALA A 160 0.38 54.40 -1.56
CA ALA A 160 0.43 55.71 -2.19
C ALA A 160 -0.85 56.54 -1.96
N ASP A 161 -2.02 55.88 -1.91
CA ASP A 161 -3.32 56.53 -1.64
C ASP A 161 -3.53 56.98 -0.17
N ARG A 162 -2.60 56.65 0.74
CA ARG A 162 -2.68 57.02 2.18
C ARG A 162 -1.82 58.22 2.59
N LYS A 163 -1.24 58.94 1.62
CA LYS A 163 -0.54 60.22 1.83
C LYS A 163 -1.32 61.36 1.21
#